data_AF-A0A4Z1NYV7-F1
#
_entry.id   AF-A0A4Z1NYV7-F1
#
_cell.length_a   1.000
_cell.length_b   1.000
_cell.length_c   1.000
_cell.angle_alpha   90.00
_cell.angle_beta   90.00
_cell.angle_gamma   90.00
#
_symmetry.space_group_name_H-M   'P 1'
#
loop_
_entity.id
_entity.type
_entity.pdbx_description
1 polymer ?
#
loop_
_entity_poly.entity_id
_entity_poly.type
_entity_poly.pdbx_seq_one_letter_code
_entity_poly.pdbx_strand_id
1 'polypeptide(L)'
;MKAGDDVVAVLKDMSVLSGDSIKITEKMIADTNNTPGKMSAAAAVQVAEPSGKVATTTVTIIDDLMLKKDLFVKAKVQKVVLEDLNKLYEVSTRYVAAAKTKIPDQYVAVASPYLQKLLDTLKKGIDHFAEY
;
A
#
# COMPACT_ATOMS: atom_id res chain seq x y z
N MET A 1 -15.96 -13.67 23.90
CA MET A 1 -15.40 -12.63 23.01
C MET A 1 -16.28 -12.58 21.78
N LYS A 2 -16.77 -11.38 21.43
CA LYS A 2 -17.93 -11.18 20.53
C LYS A 2 -17.45 -11.14 19.08
N ALA A 3 -17.75 -12.18 18.31
CA ALA A 3 -17.49 -12.26 16.87
C ALA A 3 -18.05 -11.06 16.06
N GLY A 4 -19.03 -10.32 16.59
CA GLY A 4 -19.57 -9.11 15.97
C GLY A 4 -18.64 -7.89 16.03
N ASP A 5 -17.88 -7.70 17.13
CA ASP A 5 -16.96 -6.57 17.27
C ASP A 5 -15.74 -6.76 16.34
N ASP A 6 -15.30 -8.01 16.18
CA ASP A 6 -14.18 -8.37 15.30
C ASP A 6 -14.52 -8.15 13.81
N VAL A 7 -15.76 -8.45 13.38
CA VAL A 7 -16.22 -8.21 12.00
C VAL A 7 -16.35 -6.71 11.69
N VAL A 8 -16.77 -5.89 12.65
CA VAL A 8 -16.86 -4.43 12.47
C VAL A 8 -15.47 -3.80 12.38
N ALA A 9 -14.52 -4.24 13.19
CA ALA A 9 -13.12 -3.80 13.10
C ALA A 9 -12.52 -4.15 11.73
N VAL A 10 -12.76 -5.38 11.27
CA VAL A 10 -12.36 -5.88 9.94
C VAL A 10 -12.93 -5.02 8.80
N LEU A 11 -14.23 -4.72 8.82
CA LEU A 11 -14.86 -3.90 7.79
C LEU A 11 -14.36 -2.45 7.79
N LYS A 12 -14.01 -1.92 8.96
CA LYS A 12 -13.44 -0.59 9.11
C LYS A 12 -12.01 -0.54 8.55
N ASP A 13 -11.19 -1.53 8.85
CA ASP A 13 -9.82 -1.65 8.31
C ASP A 13 -9.85 -1.80 6.77
N MET A 14 -10.81 -2.56 6.22
CA MET A 14 -11.03 -2.69 4.77
C MET A 14 -11.44 -1.37 4.11
N SER A 15 -12.34 -0.59 4.74
CA SER A 15 -12.76 0.72 4.22
C SER A 15 -11.60 1.72 4.11
N VAL A 16 -10.67 1.67 5.07
CA VAL A 16 -9.44 2.50 5.07
C VAL A 16 -8.46 2.06 3.97
N LEU A 17 -8.35 0.75 3.72
CA LEU A 17 -7.51 0.19 2.65
C LEU A 17 -8.02 0.52 1.24
N SER A 18 -9.33 0.46 1.00
CA SER A 18 -9.89 0.58 -0.35
C SER A 18 -10.29 2.01 -0.72
N GLY A 19 -10.78 2.81 0.22
CA GLY A 19 -11.25 4.17 -0.08
C GLY A 19 -10.14 5.21 -0.02
N ASP A 20 -9.52 5.35 1.15
CA ASP A 20 -8.62 6.48 1.42
C ASP A 20 -7.20 6.20 0.94
N SER A 21 -6.70 4.98 1.13
CA SER A 21 -5.35 4.60 0.69
C SER A 21 -5.21 4.64 -0.84
N ILE A 22 -6.24 4.21 -1.58
CA ILE A 22 -6.26 4.28 -3.05
C ILE A 22 -6.24 5.74 -3.50
N LYS A 23 -7.14 6.59 -2.98
CA LYS A 23 -7.20 8.03 -3.34
C LYS A 23 -5.92 8.78 -3.01
N ILE A 24 -5.31 8.50 -1.85
CA ILE A 24 -4.04 9.10 -1.46
C ILE A 24 -2.94 8.67 -2.43
N THR A 25 -2.86 7.38 -2.79
CA THR A 25 -1.83 6.88 -3.70
C THR A 25 -2.03 7.41 -5.13
N GLU A 26 -3.26 7.49 -5.61
CA GLU A 26 -3.60 8.13 -6.90
C GLU A 26 -3.22 9.61 -6.92
N LYS A 27 -3.50 10.33 -5.82
CA LYS A 27 -3.07 11.73 -5.67
C LYS A 27 -1.55 11.85 -5.67
N MET A 28 -0.84 10.97 -4.96
CA MET A 28 0.63 10.95 -4.96
C MET A 28 1.20 10.68 -6.37
N ILE A 29 0.55 9.82 -7.17
CA ILE A 29 0.92 9.59 -8.56
C ILE A 29 0.71 10.86 -9.39
N ALA A 30 -0.43 11.53 -9.25
CA ALA A 30 -0.71 12.78 -9.97
C ALA A 30 0.33 13.86 -9.61
N ASP A 31 0.61 14.05 -8.32
CA ASP A 31 1.58 15.03 -7.82
C ASP A 31 3.02 14.69 -8.29
N THR A 32 3.37 13.40 -8.34
CA THR A 32 4.67 12.90 -8.83
C THR A 32 4.83 13.11 -10.35
N ASN A 33 3.79 12.80 -11.13
CA ASN A 33 3.81 12.92 -12.59
C ASN A 33 3.83 14.38 -13.06
N ASN A 34 3.18 15.28 -12.31
CA ASN A 34 3.14 16.71 -12.61
C ASN A 34 4.45 17.44 -12.29
N THR A 35 5.42 16.79 -11.64
CA THR A 35 6.74 17.38 -11.36
C THR A 35 7.64 17.27 -12.61
N PRO A 36 8.07 18.38 -13.25
CA PRO A 36 8.96 18.32 -14.40
C PRO A 36 10.37 17.83 -13.99
N GLY A 37 10.94 16.88 -14.74
CA GLY A 37 12.28 16.35 -14.45
C GLY A 37 12.39 15.54 -13.16
N LYS A 38 13.63 15.35 -12.67
CA LYS A 38 13.91 14.77 -11.34
C LYS A 38 13.60 15.82 -10.27
N MET A 39 13.10 15.36 -9.13
CA MET A 39 12.84 16.24 -7.98
C MET A 39 14.16 16.90 -7.54
N SER A 40 14.11 18.10 -6.98
CA SER A 40 15.28 18.64 -6.28
C SER A 40 15.57 17.80 -5.03
N ALA A 41 16.80 17.83 -4.52
CA ALA A 41 17.13 17.11 -3.28
C ALA A 41 16.23 17.55 -2.11
N ALA A 42 15.90 18.85 -2.03
CA ALA A 42 14.98 19.38 -1.02
C ALA A 42 13.55 18.85 -1.20
N ALA A 43 13.03 18.81 -2.44
CA ALA A 43 11.71 18.26 -2.73
C ALA A 43 11.65 16.74 -2.47
N ALA A 44 12.72 16.01 -2.81
CA ALA A 44 12.86 14.59 -2.55
C ALA A 44 12.80 14.28 -1.05
N VAL A 45 13.50 15.07 -0.21
CA VAL A 45 13.45 14.94 1.25
C VAL A 45 12.05 15.23 1.79
N GLN A 46 11.38 16.27 1.28
CA GLN A 46 10.02 16.62 1.69
C GLN A 46 8.98 15.54 1.38
N VAL A 47 9.13 14.81 0.27
CA VAL A 47 8.20 13.72 -0.08
C VAL A 47 8.65 12.35 0.45
N ALA A 48 9.94 12.16 0.77
CA ALA A 48 10.48 10.88 1.22
C ALA A 48 9.91 10.44 2.57
N GLU A 49 9.85 11.33 3.55
CA GLU A 49 9.32 11.02 4.88
C GLU A 49 7.82 10.64 4.84
N PRO A 50 6.90 11.42 4.23
CA PRO A 50 5.51 11.03 4.12
C PRO A 50 5.31 9.76 3.27
N SER A 51 6.09 9.58 2.20
CA SER A 51 6.05 8.35 1.40
C SER A 51 6.50 7.11 2.16
N GLY A 52 7.56 7.23 2.96
CA GLY A 52 8.04 6.16 3.83
C GLY A 52 7.05 5.81 4.94
N LYS A 53 6.36 6.81 5.49
CA LYS A 53 5.24 6.61 6.43
C LYS A 53 4.09 5.84 5.78
N VAL A 54 3.65 6.24 4.59
CA VAL A 54 2.60 5.52 3.85
C VAL A 54 3.03 4.07 3.58
N ALA A 55 4.23 3.85 3.04
CA ALA A 55 4.73 2.50 2.76
C ALA A 55 4.80 1.62 4.02
N THR A 56 5.27 2.17 5.14
CA THR A 56 5.34 1.45 6.41
C THR A 56 3.95 1.11 6.94
N THR A 57 3.03 2.08 6.95
CA THR A 57 1.65 1.87 7.36
C THR A 57 0.96 0.83 6.48
N THR A 58 1.14 0.88 5.17
CA THR A 58 0.59 -0.12 4.24
C THR A 58 1.14 -1.51 4.54
N VAL A 59 2.46 -1.65 4.77
CA VAL A 59 3.07 -2.93 5.16
C VAL A 59 2.44 -3.47 6.45
N THR A 60 2.35 -2.63 7.50
CA THR A 60 1.75 -3.04 8.78
C THR A 60 0.29 -3.47 8.62
N ILE A 61 -0.51 -2.74 7.84
CA ILE A 61 -1.91 -3.10 7.63
C ILE A 61 -2.02 -4.44 6.90
N ILE A 62 -1.20 -4.69 5.88
CA ILE A 62 -1.23 -5.97 5.14
C ILE A 62 -0.80 -7.13 6.04
N ASP A 63 0.24 -6.94 6.84
CA ASP A 63 0.67 -7.93 7.83
C ASP A 63 -0.47 -8.25 8.82
N ASP A 64 -1.18 -7.23 9.30
CA ASP A 64 -2.36 -7.38 10.15
C ASP A 64 -3.53 -8.10 9.44
N LEU A 65 -3.78 -7.81 8.17
CA LEU A 65 -4.79 -8.50 7.37
C LEU A 65 -4.47 -9.99 7.27
N MET A 66 -3.22 -10.34 6.98
CA MET A 66 -2.76 -11.73 6.88
C MET A 66 -2.93 -12.46 8.21
N LEU A 67 -2.59 -11.83 9.33
CA LEU A 67 -2.80 -12.41 10.67
C LEU A 67 -4.28 -12.65 11.00
N LYS A 68 -5.18 -11.81 10.48
CA LYS A 68 -6.63 -11.89 10.68
C LYS A 68 -7.35 -12.72 9.60
N LYS A 69 -6.62 -13.38 8.68
CA LYS A 69 -7.17 -14.14 7.54
C LYS A 69 -8.35 -15.04 7.88
N ASP A 70 -8.24 -15.81 8.97
CA ASP A 70 -9.30 -16.73 9.39
C ASP A 70 -10.62 -16.01 9.70
N LEU A 71 -10.57 -14.76 10.16
CA LEU A 71 -11.76 -13.94 10.40
C LEU A 71 -12.41 -13.53 9.08
N PHE A 72 -11.62 -13.13 8.08
CA PHE A 72 -12.13 -12.77 6.75
C PHE A 72 -12.74 -13.96 6.03
N VAL A 73 -12.13 -15.15 6.13
CA VAL A 73 -12.66 -16.39 5.57
C VAL A 73 -13.96 -16.79 6.27
N LYS A 74 -14.02 -16.73 7.61
CA LYS A 74 -15.25 -16.97 8.38
C LYS A 74 -16.38 -16.01 8.00
N ALA A 75 -16.04 -14.74 7.77
CA ALA A 75 -16.97 -13.71 7.33
C ALA A 75 -17.33 -13.81 5.82
N LYS A 76 -16.71 -14.72 5.06
CA LYS A 76 -16.91 -14.92 3.61
C LYS A 76 -16.60 -13.67 2.77
N VAL A 77 -15.68 -12.83 3.22
CA VAL A 77 -15.27 -11.58 2.56
C VAL A 77 -13.89 -11.67 1.90
N GLN A 78 -13.26 -12.86 1.87
CA GLN A 78 -11.90 -13.04 1.36
C GLN A 78 -11.73 -12.56 -0.09
N LYS A 79 -12.77 -12.72 -0.94
CA LYS A 79 -12.74 -12.23 -2.33
C LYS A 79 -12.67 -10.71 -2.42
N VAL A 80 -13.37 -10.00 -1.53
CA VAL A 80 -13.34 -8.53 -1.48
C VAL A 80 -11.97 -8.05 -1.03
N VAL A 81 -11.39 -8.69 0.00
CA VAL A 81 -10.03 -8.39 0.45
C VAL A 81 -9.01 -8.63 -0.67
N LEU A 82 -9.15 -9.73 -1.40
CA LEU A 82 -8.28 -10.04 -2.54
C LEU A 82 -8.41 -9.00 -3.66
N GLU A 83 -9.62 -8.57 -4.01
CA GLU A 83 -9.85 -7.51 -5.00
C GLU A 83 -9.20 -6.18 -4.58
N ASP A 84 -9.36 -5.79 -3.31
CA ASP A 84 -8.79 -4.55 -2.80
C ASP A 84 -7.26 -4.60 -2.73
N LEU A 85 -6.68 -5.74 -2.34
CA LEU A 85 -5.24 -5.96 -2.37
C LEU A 85 -4.68 -5.89 -3.80
N ASN A 86 -5.39 -6.47 -4.78
CA ASN A 86 -4.98 -6.38 -6.19
C ASN A 86 -5.00 -4.93 -6.70
N LYS A 87 -6.06 -4.16 -6.40
CA LYS A 87 -6.13 -2.74 -6.76
C LYS A 87 -4.99 -1.96 -6.11
N LEU A 88 -4.74 -2.19 -4.82
CA LEU A 88 -3.68 -1.50 -4.09
C LEU A 88 -2.29 -1.86 -4.65
N TYR A 89 -2.08 -3.11 -5.08
CA TYR A 89 -0.86 -3.55 -5.75
C TYR A 89 -0.67 -2.87 -7.11
N GLU A 90 -1.73 -2.75 -7.92
CA GLU A 90 -1.68 -2.06 -9.22
C GLU A 90 -1.28 -0.59 -9.05
N VAL A 91 -1.95 0.13 -8.13
CA VAL A 91 -1.68 1.54 -7.87
C VAL A 91 -0.28 1.72 -7.25
N SER A 92 0.12 0.85 -6.32
CA SER A 92 1.46 0.89 -5.73
C SER A 92 2.56 0.62 -6.77
N THR A 93 2.33 -0.27 -7.73
CA THR A 93 3.29 -0.53 -8.81
C THR A 93 3.49 0.71 -9.67
N ARG A 94 2.41 1.42 -10.01
CA ARG A 94 2.48 2.71 -10.73
C ARG A 94 3.22 3.78 -9.93
N TYR A 95 2.93 3.88 -8.62
CA TYR A 95 3.64 4.78 -7.73
C TYR A 95 5.15 4.48 -7.68
N VAL A 96 5.55 3.22 -7.49
CA VAL A 96 6.96 2.82 -7.47
C VAL A 96 7.66 3.13 -8.80
N ALA A 97 7.00 2.88 -9.93
CA ALA A 97 7.53 3.23 -11.25
C ALA A 97 7.74 4.75 -11.38
N ALA A 98 6.74 5.55 -11.00
CA ALA A 98 6.83 7.01 -11.02
C ALA A 98 7.94 7.52 -10.10
N ALA A 99 7.97 7.03 -8.86
CA ALA A 99 8.97 7.40 -7.85
C ALA A 99 10.39 7.12 -8.35
N LYS A 100 10.67 5.96 -8.94
CA LYS A 100 11.99 5.62 -9.50
C LYS A 100 12.45 6.60 -10.60
N THR A 101 11.52 7.20 -11.35
CA THR A 101 11.87 8.19 -12.40
C THR A 101 12.10 9.60 -11.86
N LYS A 102 11.57 9.91 -10.67
CA LYS A 102 11.56 11.25 -10.08
C LYS A 102 12.54 11.42 -8.92
N ILE A 103 12.86 10.34 -8.20
CA ILE A 103 13.84 10.35 -7.12
C ILE A 103 15.23 10.69 -7.70
N PRO A 104 15.97 11.64 -7.10
CA PRO A 104 17.36 11.90 -7.49
C PRO A 104 18.22 10.66 -7.33
N ASP A 105 19.14 10.40 -8.26
CA ASP A 105 19.92 9.15 -8.30
C ASP A 105 20.63 8.85 -6.98
N GLN A 106 21.12 9.89 -6.29
CA GLN A 106 21.76 9.80 -4.98
C GLN A 106 20.89 9.19 -3.87
N TYR A 107 19.56 9.16 -4.04
CA TYR A 107 18.61 8.58 -3.09
C TYR A 107 17.93 7.30 -3.59
N VAL A 108 18.09 6.93 -4.87
CA VAL A 108 17.45 5.74 -5.46
C VAL A 108 17.90 4.47 -4.74
N ALA A 109 19.17 4.35 -4.40
CA ALA A 109 19.72 3.20 -3.68
C ALA A 109 19.12 3.03 -2.28
N VAL A 110 18.77 4.14 -1.62
CA VAL A 110 18.16 4.13 -0.28
C VAL A 110 16.67 3.88 -0.35
N ALA A 111 15.97 4.44 -1.34
CA ALA A 111 14.52 4.33 -1.47
C ALA A 111 14.06 2.99 -2.07
N SER A 112 14.84 2.42 -3.00
CA SER A 112 14.44 1.21 -3.74
C SER A 112 14.10 0.01 -2.86
N PRO A 113 14.86 -0.30 -1.77
CA PRO A 113 14.49 -1.39 -0.86
C PRO A 113 13.12 -1.21 -0.20
N TYR A 114 12.75 0.02 0.21
CA TYR A 114 11.45 0.28 0.83
C TYR A 114 10.31 0.15 -0.18
N LEU A 115 10.51 0.70 -1.39
CA LEU A 115 9.55 0.58 -2.49
C LEU A 115 9.35 -0.88 -2.91
N GLN A 116 10.42 -1.66 -2.95
CA GLN A 116 10.34 -3.09 -3.24
C GLN A 116 9.65 -3.85 -2.12
N LYS A 117 9.98 -3.57 -0.86
CA LYS A 117 9.33 -4.19 0.31
C LYS A 117 7.81 -3.97 0.30
N LEU A 118 7.35 -2.78 -0.08
CA LEU A 118 5.92 -2.49 -0.24
C LEU A 118 5.27 -3.44 -1.26
N LEU A 119 5.85 -3.58 -2.45
CA LEU A 119 5.33 -4.46 -3.49
C LEU A 119 5.37 -5.93 -3.07
N ASP A 120 6.46 -6.36 -2.44
CA ASP A 120 6.63 -7.74 -1.98
C ASP A 120 5.61 -8.09 -0.88
N THR A 121 5.34 -7.18 0.05
CA THR A 121 4.32 -7.38 1.10
C THR A 121 2.92 -7.43 0.50
N LEU A 122 2.58 -6.52 -0.44
CA LEU A 122 1.30 -6.57 -1.15
C LEU A 122 1.12 -7.88 -1.91
N LYS A 123 2.16 -8.32 -2.62
CA LYS A 123 2.13 -9.59 -3.35
C LYS A 123 1.93 -10.77 -2.42
N LYS A 124 2.63 -10.79 -1.28
CA LYS A 124 2.42 -11.79 -0.22
C LYS A 124 0.99 -11.79 0.29
N GLY A 125 0.42 -10.61 0.56
CA GLY A 125 -0.99 -10.49 0.95
C GLY A 125 -1.93 -11.08 -0.09
N ILE A 126 -1.75 -10.72 -1.37
CA ILE A 126 -2.55 -11.27 -2.48
C ILE A 126 -2.46 -12.79 -2.52
N ASP A 127 -1.25 -13.34 -2.50
CA ASP A 127 -1.04 -14.79 -2.54
C ASP A 127 -1.69 -15.48 -1.34
N HIS A 128 -1.61 -14.85 -0.16
CA HIS A 128 -2.19 -15.37 1.06
C HIS A 128 -3.73 -15.43 1.02
N PHE A 129 -4.39 -14.51 0.31
CA PHE A 129 -5.86 -14.49 0.16
C PHE A 129 -6.36 -15.20 -1.11
N ALA A 130 -5.50 -15.47 -2.10
CA ALA A 130 -5.86 -16.14 -3.35
C ALA A 130 -6.09 -17.66 -3.23
N GLU A 131 -5.66 -18.27 -2.12
CA GLU A 131 -5.81 -19.70 -1.85
C GLU A 131 -7.25 -20.11 -1.43
N TYR A 132 -8.22 -19.18 -1.37
CA TYR A 132 -9.56 -19.33 -0.75
C TYR A 132 -10.70 -18.76 -1.61
#